data_AF-A0A822GK03-F1
#
_entry.id   AF-A0A822GK03-F1
#
_cell.length_a   1.000
_cell.length_b   1.000
_cell.length_c   1.000
_cell.angle_alpha   90.00
_cell.angle_beta   90.00
_cell.angle_gamma   90.00
#
_symmetry.space_group_name_H-M   'P 1'
#
loop_
_entity.id
_entity.type
_entity.pdbx_description
1 polymer ?
#
loop_
_entity_poly.entity_id
_entity_poly.type
_entity_poly.pdbx_seq_one_letter_code
_entity_poly.pdbx_strand_id
1 'polypeptide(L)'
;MPYKRFSFIQLRHTFTSWHLYFYALITTGILTIIKTYANFLPSLIQDMDLSKLEYNILTMPPYILAFISCLVVGYSSSRWKEHCMHIVVCLLVAFVGFILLITLPQQAKVALYIGSCVSCSGSFAVLPIILSWLTNNVNGHTKRAMSIGFVMALAQIGGIVAPQLYRVSDRPMYRRGHFISAVIIAITLILALILRYFLAKENHRRDNLTNDMYEIEADIEEPCDQ
;
A
#
# COMPACT_ATOMS: atom_id res chain seq x y z
N MET A 1 -34.10 5.58 -8.47
CA MET A 1 -32.74 6.04 -8.10
C MET A 1 -32.27 7.00 -9.18
N PRO A 2 -32.01 8.28 -8.89
CA PRO A 2 -31.49 9.17 -9.91
C PRO A 2 -30.06 8.74 -10.24
N TYR A 3 -29.77 8.47 -11.51
CA TYR A 3 -28.42 8.22 -11.99
C TYR A 3 -27.59 9.48 -11.77
N LYS A 4 -26.64 9.45 -10.81
CA LYS A 4 -25.69 10.55 -10.59
C LYS A 4 -24.88 10.72 -11.87
N ARG A 5 -24.95 11.90 -12.50
CA ARG A 5 -24.30 12.20 -13.77
C ARG A 5 -22.78 12.28 -13.59
N PHE A 6 -22.04 11.89 -14.63
CA PHE A 6 -20.59 12.03 -14.68
C PHE A 6 -20.23 13.51 -14.86
N SER A 7 -19.51 14.10 -13.91
CA SER A 7 -19.12 15.52 -13.92
C SER A 7 -17.66 15.71 -14.33
N PHE A 8 -17.41 16.36 -15.47
CA PHE A 8 -16.06 16.68 -15.98
C PHE A 8 -15.33 17.71 -15.12
N ILE A 9 -16.05 18.51 -14.34
CA ILE A 9 -15.44 19.47 -13.41
C ILE A 9 -14.80 18.71 -12.24
N GLN A 10 -15.54 17.77 -11.63
CA GLN A 10 -15.01 16.89 -10.58
C GLN A 10 -13.80 16.08 -11.07
N LEU A 11 -13.79 15.67 -12.34
CA LEU A 11 -12.64 15.02 -12.97
C LEU A 11 -11.38 15.90 -12.92
N ARG A 12 -11.46 17.16 -13.35
CA ARG A 12 -10.30 18.08 -13.35
C ARG A 12 -9.79 18.37 -11.94
N HIS A 13 -10.71 18.56 -10.98
CA HIS A 13 -10.34 18.78 -9.58
C HIS A 13 -9.66 17.55 -8.95
N THR A 14 -10.04 16.35 -9.38
CA THR A 14 -9.35 15.10 -8.98
C THR A 14 -7.87 15.20 -9.32
N PHE A 15 -7.51 15.44 -10.59
CA PHE A 15 -6.10 15.49 -11.01
C PHE A 15 -5.29 16.63 -10.38
N THR A 16 -5.94 17.69 -9.89
CA THR A 16 -5.24 18.83 -9.29
C THR A 16 -5.03 18.66 -7.78
N SER A 17 -5.63 17.64 -7.17
CA SER A 17 -5.61 17.45 -5.72
C SER A 17 -4.26 16.90 -5.25
N TRP A 18 -3.48 17.73 -4.54
CA TRP A 18 -2.13 17.38 -4.08
C TRP A 18 -2.11 16.11 -3.18
N HIS A 19 -3.13 15.91 -2.34
CA HIS A 19 -3.25 14.71 -1.49
C HIS A 19 -3.27 13.40 -2.28
N LEU A 20 -3.86 13.39 -3.49
CA LEU A 20 -3.94 12.19 -4.33
C LEU A 20 -2.56 11.73 -4.80
N TYR A 21 -1.63 12.65 -5.02
CA TYR A 21 -0.26 12.30 -5.39
C TYR A 21 0.46 11.59 -4.23
N PHE A 22 0.19 11.96 -2.97
CA PHE A 22 0.70 11.21 -1.82
C PHE A 22 0.11 9.80 -1.74
N TYR A 23 -1.21 9.65 -1.91
CA TYR A 23 -1.86 8.34 -1.99
C TYR A 23 -1.28 7.49 -3.14
N ALA A 24 -1.03 8.10 -4.30
CA ALA A 24 -0.42 7.44 -5.45
C ALA A 24 1.03 7.00 -5.18
N LEU A 25 1.86 7.85 -4.57
CA LEU A 25 3.24 7.51 -4.22
C LEU A 25 3.30 6.38 -3.18
N ILE A 26 2.47 6.45 -2.13
CA ILE A 26 2.36 5.39 -1.12
C ILE A 26 1.94 4.07 -1.79
N THR A 27 0.88 4.10 -2.60
CA THR A 27 0.36 2.90 -3.28
C THR A 27 1.37 2.34 -4.28
N THR A 28 2.13 3.19 -4.97
CA THR A 28 3.25 2.77 -5.84
C THR A 28 4.32 2.04 -5.05
N GLY A 29 4.74 2.57 -3.90
CA GLY A 29 5.71 1.91 -3.02
C GLY A 29 5.26 0.51 -2.62
N ILE A 30 4.02 0.39 -2.12
CA ILE A 30 3.41 -0.89 -1.72
C ILE A 30 3.30 -1.87 -2.89
N LEU A 31 2.79 -1.44 -4.05
CA LEU A 31 2.69 -2.32 -5.23
C LEU A 31 4.06 -2.74 -5.76
N THR A 32 5.07 -1.88 -5.67
CA THR A 32 6.45 -2.26 -6.01
C THR A 32 6.88 -3.43 -5.13
N ILE A 33 6.72 -3.32 -3.81
CA ILE A 33 7.11 -4.37 -2.85
C ILE A 33 6.34 -5.66 -3.09
N ILE A 34 5.02 -5.59 -3.26
CA ILE A 34 4.17 -6.77 -3.52
C ILE A 34 4.62 -7.51 -4.79
N LYS A 35 4.88 -6.78 -5.87
CA LYS A 35 5.33 -7.37 -7.14
C LYS A 35 6.76 -7.88 -7.06
N THR A 36 7.63 -7.18 -6.35
CA THR A 36 9.00 -7.60 -6.09
C THR A 36 9.03 -8.89 -5.28
N TYR A 37 8.18 -9.02 -4.26
CA TYR A 37 8.01 -10.24 -3.47
C TYR A 37 7.59 -11.42 -4.35
N ALA A 38 6.64 -11.22 -5.26
CA ALA A 38 6.19 -12.27 -6.19
C ALA A 38 7.32 -12.76 -7.12
N ASN A 39 8.32 -11.92 -7.43
CA ASN A 39 9.52 -12.32 -8.17
C ASN A 39 10.55 -13.05 -7.29
N PHE A 40 10.67 -12.67 -6.01
CA PHE A 40 11.64 -13.24 -5.08
C PHE A 40 11.25 -14.63 -4.54
N LEU A 41 9.98 -14.81 -4.15
CA LEU A 41 9.51 -16.03 -3.49
C LEU A 41 9.83 -17.32 -4.31
N PRO A 42 9.63 -17.34 -5.64
CA PRO A 42 10.04 -18.46 -6.47
C PRO A 42 11.51 -18.84 -6.34
N SER A 43 12.40 -17.84 -6.40
CA SER A 43 13.84 -18.06 -6.30
C SER A 43 14.26 -18.57 -4.92
N LEU A 44 13.63 -18.05 -3.86
CA LEU A 44 13.88 -18.52 -2.48
C LEU A 44 13.54 -20.01 -2.30
N ILE A 45 12.43 -20.47 -2.88
CA ILE A 45 11.99 -21.87 -2.76
C ILE A 45 12.79 -22.78 -3.69
N GLN A 46 13.23 -22.30 -4.86
CA GLN A 46 14.12 -23.05 -5.75
C GLN A 46 15.46 -23.38 -5.08
N ASP A 47 16.00 -22.47 -4.28
CA ASP A 47 17.24 -22.70 -3.52
C ASP A 47 17.12 -23.79 -2.42
N MET A 48 15.91 -24.35 -2.20
CA MET A 48 15.64 -25.39 -1.22
C MET A 48 15.77 -26.83 -1.75
N ASP A 49 16.07 -27.04 -3.05
CA ASP A 49 16.22 -28.37 -3.68
C ASP A 49 15.01 -29.30 -3.51
N LEU A 50 13.81 -28.77 -3.73
CA LEU A 50 12.53 -29.47 -3.52
C LEU A 50 11.94 -30.03 -4.81
N SER A 51 11.05 -31.03 -4.70
CA SER A 51 10.26 -31.51 -5.83
C SER A 51 9.24 -30.47 -6.30
N LYS A 52 8.73 -30.61 -7.53
CA LYS A 52 7.73 -29.68 -8.10
C LYS A 52 6.44 -29.59 -7.28
N LEU A 53 6.02 -30.70 -6.66
CA LEU A 53 4.82 -30.75 -5.82
C LEU A 53 5.05 -29.97 -4.52
N GLU A 54 6.17 -30.22 -3.85
CA GLU A 54 6.56 -29.54 -2.61
C GLU A 54 6.75 -28.03 -2.84
N TYR A 55 7.32 -27.66 -3.97
CA TYR A 55 7.50 -26.26 -4.38
C TYR A 55 6.16 -25.50 -4.38
N ASN A 56 5.13 -26.03 -5.04
CA ASN A 56 3.83 -25.38 -5.10
C ASN A 56 3.18 -25.28 -3.73
N ILE A 57 3.30 -26.33 -2.91
CA ILE A 57 2.76 -26.33 -1.54
C ILE A 57 3.44 -25.26 -0.69
N LEU A 58 4.74 -25.04 -0.82
CA LEU A 58 5.47 -24.01 -0.08
C LEU A 58 5.23 -22.58 -0.58
N THR A 59 4.74 -22.39 -1.80
CA THR A 59 4.34 -21.04 -2.24
C THR A 59 3.04 -20.56 -1.61
N MET A 60 2.15 -21.47 -1.17
CA MET A 60 0.81 -21.11 -0.70
C MET A 60 0.75 -20.45 0.69
N PRO A 61 1.46 -20.95 1.73
CA PRO A 61 1.35 -20.42 3.09
C PRO A 61 1.59 -18.92 3.24
N PRO A 62 2.60 -18.31 2.59
CA PRO A 62 2.83 -16.87 2.70
C PRO A 62 1.63 -16.05 2.21
N TYR A 63 0.93 -16.51 1.16
CA TYR A 63 -0.25 -15.84 0.64
C TYR A 63 -1.49 -16.06 1.51
N ILE A 64 -1.63 -17.25 2.13
CA ILE A 64 -2.71 -17.51 3.10
C ILE A 64 -2.55 -16.61 4.32
N LEU A 65 -1.32 -16.48 4.85
CA LEU A 65 -1.02 -15.58 5.97
C LEU A 65 -1.27 -14.10 5.59
N ALA A 66 -0.90 -13.71 4.37
CA ALA A 66 -1.22 -12.38 3.85
C ALA A 66 -2.72 -12.12 3.73
N PHE A 67 -3.50 -13.12 3.29
CA PHE A 67 -4.95 -13.02 3.22
C PHE A 67 -5.59 -12.86 4.62
N ILE A 68 -5.16 -13.67 5.60
CA ILE A 68 -5.64 -13.56 6.98
C ILE A 68 -5.28 -12.20 7.57
N SER A 69 -4.03 -11.74 7.39
CA SER A 69 -3.56 -10.43 7.83
C SER A 69 -4.41 -9.30 7.21
N CYS A 70 -4.68 -9.37 5.91
CA CYS A 70 -5.54 -8.44 5.19
C CYS A 70 -6.95 -8.35 5.79
N LEU A 71 -7.58 -9.49 6.11
CA LEU A 71 -8.91 -9.51 6.72
C LEU A 71 -8.89 -8.93 8.14
N VAL A 72 -7.95 -9.36 8.99
CA VAL A 72 -7.87 -8.92 10.39
C VAL A 72 -7.59 -7.43 10.47
N VAL A 73 -6.58 -6.95 9.76
CA VAL A 73 -6.19 -5.53 9.79
C VAL A 73 -7.23 -4.68 9.06
N GLY A 74 -7.82 -5.16 7.96
CA GLY A 74 -8.89 -4.46 7.25
C GLY A 74 -10.13 -4.27 8.12
N TYR A 75 -10.55 -5.32 8.85
CA TYR A 75 -11.65 -5.23 9.80
C TYR A 75 -11.31 -4.31 10.98
N SER A 76 -10.13 -4.45 11.58
CA SER A 76 -9.67 -3.59 12.67
C SER A 76 -9.63 -2.12 12.26
N SER A 77 -9.03 -1.82 11.11
CA SER A 77 -8.93 -0.46 10.58
C SER A 77 -10.30 0.16 10.32
N SER A 78 -11.26 -0.62 9.85
CA SER A 78 -12.62 -0.14 9.59
C SER A 78 -13.38 0.14 10.88
N ARG A 79 -13.19 -0.70 11.91
CA ARG A 79 -13.84 -0.54 13.21
C ARG A 79 -13.32 0.66 13.99
N TRP A 80 -12.01 0.91 13.97
CA TRP A 80 -11.37 1.98 14.74
C TRP A 80 -11.30 3.30 13.98
N LYS A 81 -11.59 3.31 12.66
CA LYS A 81 -11.48 4.48 11.77
C LYS A 81 -10.08 5.13 11.71
N GLU A 82 -9.07 4.47 12.28
CA GLU A 82 -7.68 4.91 12.36
C GLU A 82 -6.82 4.25 11.27
N HIS A 83 -7.06 4.60 10.00
CA HIS A 83 -6.38 3.96 8.86
C HIS A 83 -4.85 4.13 8.89
N CYS A 84 -4.36 5.32 9.25
CA CYS A 84 -2.92 5.60 9.22
C CYS A 84 -2.13 4.73 10.21
N MET A 85 -2.62 4.57 11.45
CA MET A 85 -1.91 3.75 12.45
C MET A 85 -1.78 2.29 12.01
N HIS A 86 -2.83 1.73 11.41
CA HIS A 86 -2.80 0.37 10.89
C HIS A 86 -1.81 0.22 9.73
N ILE A 87 -1.75 1.21 8.82
CA ILE A 87 -0.75 1.25 7.74
C ILE A 87 0.67 1.27 8.31
N VAL A 88 0.93 2.12 9.30
CA VAL A 88 2.26 2.24 9.93
C VAL A 88 2.68 0.93 10.59
N VAL A 89 1.78 0.30 11.37
CA VAL A 89 2.07 -0.99 12.01
C VAL A 89 2.37 -2.08 10.97
N CYS A 90 1.55 -2.19 9.92
CA CYS A 90 1.78 -3.16 8.85
C CYS A 90 3.10 -2.91 8.11
N LEU A 91 3.45 -1.65 7.85
CA LEU A 91 4.72 -1.27 7.24
C LEU A 91 5.91 -1.59 8.15
N LEU A 92 5.80 -1.40 9.46
CA LEU A 92 6.83 -1.80 10.42
C LEU A 92 7.02 -3.31 10.45
N VAL A 93 5.94 -4.10 10.45
CA VAL A 93 6.01 -5.56 10.37
C VAL A 93 6.68 -5.99 9.06
N ALA A 94 6.31 -5.37 7.93
CA ALA A 94 6.95 -5.63 6.64
C ALA A 94 8.44 -5.29 6.68
N PHE A 95 8.80 -4.12 7.24
CA PHE A 95 10.18 -3.68 7.40
C PHE A 95 11.01 -4.68 8.20
N VAL A 96 10.51 -5.14 9.35
CA VAL A 96 11.16 -6.17 10.16
C VAL A 96 11.37 -7.46 9.37
N GLY A 97 10.37 -7.90 8.59
CA GLY A 97 10.50 -9.06 7.72
C GLY A 97 11.63 -8.93 6.69
N PHE A 98 11.77 -7.77 6.05
CA PHE A 98 12.89 -7.51 5.13
C PHE A 98 14.25 -7.39 5.84
N ILE A 99 14.30 -6.83 7.05
CA ILE A 99 15.54 -6.81 7.86
C ILE A 99 15.97 -8.22 8.25
N LEU A 100 15.03 -9.11 8.60
CA LEU A 100 15.33 -10.52 8.85
C LEU A 100 15.93 -11.18 7.60
N LEU A 101 15.36 -10.94 6.42
CA LEU A 101 15.89 -11.46 5.16
C LEU A 101 17.31 -10.97 4.83
N ILE A 102 17.68 -9.75 5.25
CA ILE A 102 19.03 -9.19 5.04
C ILE A 102 20.04 -9.78 6.02
N THR A 103 19.63 -9.95 7.28
CA THR A 103 20.53 -10.31 8.40
C THR A 103 20.80 -11.81 8.47
N LEU A 104 19.82 -12.63 8.09
CA LEU A 104 19.92 -14.08 8.22
C LEU A 104 20.97 -14.70 7.29
N PRO A 105 21.69 -15.74 7.76
CA PRO A 105 22.64 -16.48 6.94
C PRO A 105 21.91 -17.40 5.94
N GLN A 106 22.52 -17.64 4.78
CA GLN A 106 21.93 -18.44 3.69
C GLN A 106 21.54 -19.87 4.13
N GLN A 107 22.26 -20.42 5.11
CA GLN A 107 22.04 -21.77 5.64
C GLN A 107 20.72 -21.87 6.43
N ALA A 108 20.20 -20.76 6.94
CA ALA A 108 18.98 -20.72 7.73
C ALA A 108 17.71 -20.66 6.84
N LYS A 109 17.56 -21.64 5.93
CA LYS A 109 16.45 -21.74 4.96
C LYS A 109 15.05 -21.54 5.59
N VAL A 110 14.81 -22.17 6.74
CA VAL A 110 13.54 -22.05 7.48
C VAL A 110 13.32 -20.63 8.01
N ALA A 111 14.37 -20.00 8.55
CA ALA A 111 14.27 -18.64 9.09
C ALA A 111 14.04 -17.61 7.97
N LEU A 112 14.69 -17.79 6.81
CA LEU A 112 14.46 -16.95 5.62
C LEU A 112 13.01 -17.09 5.12
N TYR A 113 12.47 -18.31 5.12
CA TYR A 113 11.07 -18.54 4.77
C TYR A 113 10.09 -17.88 5.74
N ILE A 114 10.35 -17.97 7.06
CA ILE A 114 9.54 -17.28 8.07
C ILE A 114 9.63 -15.76 7.88
N GLY A 115 10.83 -15.20 7.67
CA GLY A 115 11.02 -13.78 7.37
C GLY A 115 10.26 -13.33 6.11
N SER A 116 10.26 -14.17 5.09
CA SER A 116 9.47 -13.98 3.86
C SER A 116 7.96 -13.93 4.16
N CYS A 117 7.42 -14.89 4.93
CA CYS A 117 6.02 -14.89 5.38
C CYS A 117 5.64 -13.61 6.14
N VAL A 118 6.49 -13.17 7.08
CA VAL A 118 6.26 -11.94 7.85
C VAL A 118 6.24 -10.73 6.92
N SER A 119 7.23 -10.60 6.03
CA SER A 119 7.30 -9.49 5.06
C SER A 119 6.09 -9.44 4.13
N CYS A 120 5.61 -10.61 3.68
CA CYS A 120 4.42 -10.76 2.85
C CYS A 120 3.17 -10.30 3.60
N SER A 121 2.98 -10.79 4.81
CA SER A 121 1.78 -10.50 5.62
C SER A 121 1.60 -9.02 5.93
N GLY A 122 2.70 -8.30 6.22
CA GLY A 122 2.67 -6.86 6.47
C GLY A 122 2.43 -6.07 5.18
N SER A 123 3.12 -6.41 4.09
CA SER A 123 3.05 -5.63 2.84
C SER A 123 1.67 -5.71 2.17
N PHE A 124 1.06 -6.91 2.13
CA PHE A 124 -0.23 -7.13 1.47
C PHE A 124 -1.41 -6.52 2.23
N ALA A 125 -1.33 -6.43 3.57
CA ALA A 125 -2.40 -5.87 4.38
C ALA A 125 -2.58 -4.35 4.19
N VAL A 126 -1.55 -3.63 3.72
CA VAL A 126 -1.60 -2.17 3.55
C VAL A 126 -2.49 -1.74 2.38
N LEU A 127 -2.50 -2.49 1.28
CA LEU A 127 -3.20 -2.11 0.05
C LEU A 127 -4.71 -1.83 0.22
N PRO A 128 -5.52 -2.69 0.86
CA PRO A 128 -6.94 -2.38 1.07
C PRO A 128 -7.15 -1.19 2.01
N ILE A 129 -6.26 -0.99 2.99
CA ILE A 129 -6.38 0.07 3.99
C ILE A 129 -6.10 1.43 3.36
N ILE A 130 -5.06 1.55 2.52
CA ILE A 130 -4.74 2.81 1.85
C ILE A 130 -5.85 3.22 0.87
N LEU A 131 -6.52 2.26 0.21
CA LEU A 131 -7.67 2.54 -0.64
C LEU A 131 -8.89 2.97 0.17
N SER A 132 -9.17 2.30 1.28
CA SER A 132 -10.23 2.72 2.20
C SER A 132 -9.97 4.13 2.74
N TRP A 133 -8.71 4.43 3.10
CA TRP A 133 -8.31 5.75 3.55
C TRP A 133 -8.51 6.81 2.45
N LEU A 134 -8.11 6.51 1.21
CA LEU A 134 -8.35 7.37 0.05
C LEU A 134 -9.85 7.64 -0.15
N THR A 135 -10.68 6.59 -0.17
CA THR A 135 -12.13 6.76 -0.42
C THR A 135 -12.82 7.55 0.68
N ASN A 136 -12.33 7.48 1.91
CA ASN A 136 -12.88 8.23 3.04
C ASN A 136 -12.48 9.72 3.01
N ASN A 137 -11.38 10.08 2.32
CA ASN A 137 -10.91 11.46 2.22
C ASN A 137 -11.31 12.16 0.91
N VAL A 138 -12.03 11.48 0.04
CA VAL A 138 -12.55 12.05 -1.21
C VAL A 138 -14.07 12.09 -1.11
N ASN A 139 -14.69 13.24 -1.33
CA ASN A 139 -16.15 13.40 -1.42
C ASN A 139 -16.62 13.28 -2.89
N GLY A 140 -17.89 12.94 -3.12
CA GLY A 140 -18.44 12.68 -4.45
C GLY A 140 -18.12 11.28 -5.03
N HIS A 141 -19.12 10.61 -5.59
CA HIS A 141 -18.96 9.25 -6.16
C HIS A 141 -18.04 9.23 -7.38
N THR A 142 -18.22 10.17 -8.31
CA THR A 142 -17.41 10.27 -9.54
C THR A 142 -15.96 10.58 -9.19
N LYS A 143 -15.73 11.56 -8.30
CA LYS A 143 -14.39 11.92 -7.81
C LYS A 143 -13.70 10.74 -7.11
N ARG A 144 -14.41 9.99 -6.26
CA ARG A 144 -13.89 8.76 -5.60
C ARG A 144 -13.44 7.72 -6.63
N ALA A 145 -14.31 7.36 -7.57
CA ALA A 145 -14.01 6.35 -8.59
C ALA A 145 -12.79 6.74 -9.44
N MET A 146 -12.74 8.00 -9.90
CA MET A 146 -11.62 8.53 -10.67
C MET A 146 -10.32 8.58 -9.84
N SER A 147 -10.40 8.96 -8.56
CA SER A 147 -9.24 9.00 -7.65
C SER A 147 -8.61 7.61 -7.48
N ILE A 148 -9.44 6.58 -7.24
CA ILE A 148 -8.96 5.19 -7.14
C ILE A 148 -8.30 4.77 -8.46
N GLY A 149 -8.95 5.04 -9.59
CA GLY A 149 -8.43 4.70 -10.91
C GLY A 149 -7.08 5.35 -11.18
N PHE A 150 -6.95 6.65 -10.87
CA PHE A 150 -5.71 7.40 -11.02
C PHE A 150 -4.58 6.87 -10.13
N VAL A 151 -4.86 6.68 -8.84
CA VAL A 151 -3.89 6.13 -7.87
C VAL A 151 -3.42 4.75 -8.30
N MET A 152 -4.32 3.88 -8.75
CA MET A 152 -3.99 2.54 -9.22
C MET A 152 -3.20 2.55 -10.53
N ALA A 153 -3.52 3.46 -11.45
CA ALA A 153 -2.78 3.61 -12.69
C ALA A 153 -1.32 4.01 -12.43
N LEU A 154 -1.10 5.02 -11.57
CA LEU A 154 0.26 5.41 -11.18
C LEU A 154 0.99 4.30 -10.41
N ALA A 155 0.28 3.56 -9.56
CA ALA A 155 0.87 2.46 -8.82
C ALA A 155 1.42 1.33 -9.70
N GLN A 156 0.97 1.22 -10.96
CA GLN A 156 1.53 0.25 -11.91
C GLN A 156 2.98 0.55 -12.29
N ILE A 157 3.46 1.80 -12.15
CA ILE A 157 4.88 2.16 -12.36
C ILE A 157 5.79 1.28 -11.49
N GLY A 158 5.35 0.96 -10.27
CA GLY A 158 6.06 0.05 -9.39
C GLY A 158 6.26 -1.36 -9.96
N GLY A 159 5.38 -1.80 -10.87
CA GLY A 159 5.54 -3.06 -11.57
C GLY A 159 6.61 -3.08 -12.64
N ILE A 160 6.97 -1.92 -13.18
CA ILE A 160 8.09 -1.79 -14.13
C ILE A 160 9.41 -1.87 -13.36
N VAL A 161 9.44 -1.28 -12.16
CA VAL A 161 10.61 -1.24 -11.27
C VAL A 161 10.83 -2.60 -10.61
N ALA A 162 9.78 -3.29 -10.19
CA ALA A 162 9.85 -4.49 -9.35
C ALA A 162 10.75 -5.63 -9.87
N PRO A 163 10.70 -6.04 -11.16
CA PRO A 163 11.57 -7.09 -11.70
C PRO A 163 13.06 -6.72 -11.69
N GLN A 164 13.39 -5.42 -11.67
CA GLN A 164 14.77 -4.95 -11.73
C GLN A 164 15.47 -4.99 -10.37
N LEU A 165 14.72 -5.14 -9.27
CA LEU A 165 15.25 -5.15 -7.91
C LEU A 165 15.97 -6.46 -7.56
N TYR A 166 15.54 -7.58 -8.13
CA TYR A 166 16.08 -8.92 -7.83
C TYR A 166 16.80 -9.46 -9.06
N ARG A 167 18.02 -8.96 -9.25
CA ARG A 167 18.85 -9.36 -10.39
C ARG A 167 19.39 -10.77 -10.18
N VAL A 168 19.54 -11.50 -11.28
CA VAL A 168 20.18 -12.82 -11.29
C VAL A 168 21.59 -12.79 -10.71
N SER A 169 22.32 -11.67 -10.87
CA SER A 169 23.66 -11.45 -10.33
C SER A 169 23.72 -11.45 -8.81
N ASP A 170 22.62 -11.16 -8.13
CA ASP A 170 22.56 -10.99 -6.67
C ASP A 170 22.14 -12.28 -5.97
N ARG A 171 22.00 -13.39 -6.73
CA ARG A 171 21.78 -14.72 -6.19
C ARG A 171 22.93 -15.18 -5.30
N PRO A 172 22.67 -16.01 -4.28
CA PRO A 172 21.37 -16.53 -3.84
C PRO A 172 20.70 -15.68 -2.74
N MET A 173 21.44 -14.76 -2.10
CA MET A 173 20.94 -14.06 -0.91
C MET A 173 20.15 -12.79 -1.22
N TYR A 174 20.23 -12.25 -2.44
CA TYR A 174 19.51 -11.05 -2.89
C TYR A 174 19.56 -9.84 -1.92
N ARG A 175 20.65 -9.71 -1.14
CA ARG A 175 20.77 -8.69 -0.07
C ARG A 175 20.49 -7.27 -0.56
N ARG A 176 20.94 -6.96 -1.77
CA ARG A 176 20.68 -5.66 -2.42
C ARG A 176 19.20 -5.43 -2.67
N GLY A 177 18.49 -6.43 -3.22
CA GLY A 177 17.05 -6.37 -3.48
C GLY A 177 16.25 -6.20 -2.18
N HIS A 178 16.61 -6.94 -1.13
CA HIS A 178 15.99 -6.80 0.19
C HIS A 178 16.26 -5.42 0.80
N PHE A 179 17.48 -4.90 0.70
CA PHE A 179 17.83 -3.57 1.20
C PHE A 179 17.04 -2.46 0.48
N ILE A 180 16.96 -2.50 -0.85
CA ILE A 180 16.17 -1.53 -1.61
C ILE A 180 14.69 -1.63 -1.23
N SER A 181 14.16 -2.85 -1.05
CA SER A 181 12.77 -3.06 -0.61
C SER A 181 12.52 -2.46 0.78
N ALA A 182 13.44 -2.64 1.72
CA ALA A 182 13.36 -2.04 3.06
C ALA A 182 13.40 -0.51 3.01
N VAL A 183 14.22 0.08 2.14
CA VAL A 183 14.26 1.54 1.92
C VAL A 183 12.94 2.05 1.33
N ILE A 184 12.36 1.35 0.35
CA ILE A 184 11.04 1.72 -0.21
C ILE A 184 9.96 1.67 0.87
N ILE A 185 9.98 0.66 1.74
CA ILE A 185 9.06 0.57 2.89
C ILE A 185 9.25 1.77 3.83
N ALA A 186 10.49 2.09 4.20
CA ALA A 186 10.78 3.21 5.09
C ALA A 186 10.30 4.55 4.50
N ILE A 187 10.55 4.78 3.21
CA ILE A 187 10.05 5.97 2.49
C ILE A 187 8.52 5.98 2.50
N THR A 188 7.87 4.84 2.22
CA THR A 188 6.41 4.71 2.21
C THR A 188 5.82 5.01 3.59
N LEU A 189 6.47 4.55 4.66
CA LEU A 189 6.09 4.81 6.04
C LEU A 189 6.17 6.31 6.37
N ILE A 190 7.27 6.96 5.99
CA ILE A 190 7.44 8.41 6.18
C ILE A 190 6.37 9.18 5.40
N LEU A 191 6.11 8.81 4.14
CA LEU A 191 5.06 9.44 3.33
C LEU A 191 3.67 9.27 3.94
N ALA A 192 3.36 8.10 4.51
CA ALA A 192 2.09 7.85 5.19
C ALA A 192 1.93 8.74 6.44
N LEU A 193 3.00 8.94 7.22
CA LEU A 193 2.99 9.84 8.38
C LEU A 193 2.85 11.32 7.96
N ILE A 194 3.56 11.72 6.91
CA ILE A 194 3.45 13.08 6.34
C ILE A 194 2.03 13.35 5.85
N LEU A 195 1.44 12.41 5.09
CA LEU A 195 0.06 12.52 4.61
C LEU A 195 -0.92 12.64 5.78
N ARG A 196 -0.75 11.83 6.82
CA ARG A 196 -1.57 11.95 8.04
C ARG A 196 -1.43 13.32 8.69
N TYR A 197 -0.21 13.82 8.83
CA TYR A 197 0.03 15.12 9.45
C TYR A 197 -0.69 16.24 8.69
N PHE A 198 -0.59 16.26 7.36
CA PHE A 198 -1.29 17.27 6.57
C PHE A 198 -2.81 17.11 6.60
N LEU A 199 -3.33 15.89 6.54
CA LEU A 199 -4.78 15.65 6.68
C LEU A 199 -5.30 16.06 8.06
N ALA A 200 -4.53 15.80 9.12
CA ALA A 200 -4.88 16.24 10.47
C ALA A 200 -4.84 17.77 10.60
N LYS A 201 -3.86 18.44 9.96
CA LYS A 201 -3.77 19.90 9.90
C LYS A 201 -4.96 20.51 9.15
N GLU A 202 -5.36 19.89 8.03
CA GLU A 202 -6.51 20.32 7.25
C GLU A 202 -7.82 20.09 8.01
N ASN A 203 -7.97 18.95 8.69
CA ASN A 203 -9.10 18.71 9.59
C ASN A 203 -9.17 19.74 10.71
N HIS A 204 -8.05 20.09 11.34
CA HIS A 204 -8.03 21.13 12.38
C HIS A 204 -8.38 22.53 11.84
N ARG A 205 -7.97 22.86 10.60
CA ARG A 205 -8.41 24.09 9.93
C ARG A 205 -9.94 24.06 9.73
N ARG A 206 -10.44 22.90 9.28
CA ARG A 206 -11.86 22.57 9.14
C ARG A 206 -12.57 22.22 10.45
N ASP A 207 -12.00 22.50 11.61
CA ASP A 207 -12.75 22.53 12.87
C ASP A 207 -12.93 23.99 13.34
N ASN A 208 -12.15 24.92 12.78
CA ASN A 208 -12.13 26.34 13.16
C ASN A 208 -12.90 27.27 12.22
N LEU A 209 -13.46 26.78 11.11
CA LEU A 209 -14.35 27.59 10.26
C LEU A 209 -15.70 27.82 10.94
N THR A 210 -16.41 28.88 10.55
CA THR A 210 -17.81 29.10 10.95
C THR A 210 -18.73 28.22 10.10
N ASN A 211 -19.91 27.84 10.60
CA ASN A 211 -20.89 27.02 9.86
C ASN A 211 -21.14 27.52 8.43
N ASP A 212 -21.34 28.83 8.24
CA ASP A 212 -21.55 29.43 6.92
C ASP A 212 -20.35 29.24 5.98
N MET A 213 -19.12 29.29 6.51
CA MET A 213 -17.90 29.06 5.73
C MET A 213 -17.73 27.59 5.36
N TYR A 214 -18.17 26.66 6.22
CA TYR A 214 -18.19 25.23 5.88
C TYR A 214 -19.16 24.92 4.76
N GLU A 215 -20.37 25.49 4.80
CA GLU A 215 -21.38 25.28 3.76
C GLU A 215 -20.88 25.80 2.41
N ILE A 216 -20.27 26.98 2.38
CA ILE A 216 -19.64 27.54 1.17
C ILE A 216 -18.52 26.61 0.66
N GLU A 217 -17.65 26.10 1.53
CA GLU A 217 -16.54 25.25 1.12
C GLU A 217 -17.01 23.85 0.65
N ALA A 218 -18.09 23.34 1.25
CA ALA A 218 -18.77 22.11 0.82
C ALA A 218 -19.43 22.27 -0.56
N ASP A 219 -20.09 23.40 -0.83
CA ASP A 219 -20.68 23.73 -2.12
C ASP A 219 -19.62 23.93 -3.22
N ILE A 220 -18.42 24.40 -2.87
CA ILE A 220 -17.29 24.51 -3.80
C ILE A 220 -16.68 23.13 -4.11
N GLU A 221 -16.61 22.22 -3.12
CA GLU A 221 -16.05 20.87 -3.31
C GLU A 221 -17.02 19.92 -4.04
N GLU A 222 -18.32 20.07 -3.81
CA GLU A 222 -19.40 19.42 -4.56
C GLU A 222 -20.21 20.48 -5.31
N PRO A 223 -19.67 21.06 -6.42
CA PRO A 223 -20.46 21.98 -7.22
C PRO A 223 -21.69 21.20 -7.67
N CYS A 224 -22.86 21.60 -7.16
CA CYS A 224 -24.12 20.93 -7.40
C CYS A 224 -24.20 20.55 -8.89
N ASP A 225 -24.36 19.25 -9.16
CA ASP A 225 -24.96 18.80 -10.40
C ASP A 225 -26.45 19.21 -10.34
N GLN A 226 -26.73 20.51 -10.51
CA GLN A 226 -28.06 21.00 -10.89
C GLN A 226 -28.31 20.70 -12.36
#